data_AF-A0A1Q9Y1N0-F1
#
_entry.id   AF-A0A1Q9Y1N0-F1
#
_cell.length_a   1.000
_cell.length_b   1.000
_cell.length_c   1.000
_cell.angle_alpha   90.00
_cell.angle_beta   90.00
_cell.angle_gamma   90.00
#
_symmetry.space_group_name_H-M   'P 1'
#
loop_
_entity.id
_entity.type
_entity.pdbx_description
1 polymer ?
#
loop_
_entity_poly.entity_id
_entity_poly.type
_entity_poly.pdbx_seq_one_letter_code
_entity_poly.pdbx_strand_id
1 'polypeptide(L)'
;MKTEQGILRGSIAMTLLVGGLGIVIGLASGSFSIVFDGVYSLADASMSGLALMVSTLILRHTTQNEASRRLAERFNMGFWHLEPMVLALNGTLLCGVAAYALINAVANLLSGGTPLEFGLASLYAGVATLICFAFASYEFRANRRIRSDFLALDAKGWVMSGSISLALLIAFVIGYLTEQTRYAWLGPYIDPAVLALICLVILPMPLATIRQALSDILLATPVDLKQHVDAVAQGIVEQYGFISYQAYVARIGRARQIELYFIVPVDWPAQTLDEWDAVRDVIGQAIGDEGPNRWLTIAFTTDPQWSR
;
A
#
# COMPACT_ATOMS: atom_id res chain seq x y z
N MET A 1 -13.10 -24.66 -0.98
CA MET A 1 -12.23 -23.46 -0.90
C MET A 1 -11.31 -23.37 -2.14
N LYS A 2 -11.85 -23.19 -3.35
CA LYS A 2 -11.04 -23.12 -4.60
C LYS A 2 -11.17 -21.78 -5.34
N THR A 3 -11.92 -20.83 -4.80
CA THR A 3 -12.10 -19.48 -5.34
C THR A 3 -11.27 -18.48 -4.55
N GLU A 4 -10.73 -17.47 -5.24
CA GLU A 4 -9.93 -16.37 -4.69
C GLU A 4 -10.55 -15.75 -3.42
N GLN A 5 -11.83 -15.40 -3.49
CA GLN A 5 -12.58 -14.84 -2.35
C GLN A 5 -12.66 -15.78 -1.15
N GLY A 6 -12.68 -17.10 -1.38
CA GLY A 6 -12.72 -18.09 -0.31
C GLY A 6 -11.38 -18.21 0.43
N ILE A 7 -10.27 -17.97 -0.27
CA ILE A 7 -8.93 -17.96 0.31
C ILE A 7 -8.75 -16.67 1.12
N LEU A 8 -9.06 -15.50 0.53
CA LEU A 8 -8.96 -14.21 1.21
C LEU A 8 -9.85 -14.12 2.47
N ARG A 9 -11.07 -14.66 2.43
CA ARG A 9 -11.92 -14.74 3.64
C ARG A 9 -11.32 -15.63 4.73
N GLY A 10 -10.69 -16.73 4.34
CA GLY A 10 -9.98 -17.62 5.25
C GLY A 10 -8.76 -16.95 5.88
N SER A 11 -8.01 -16.19 5.08
CA SER A 11 -6.88 -15.36 5.51
C SER A 11 -7.32 -14.34 6.55
N ILE A 12 -8.34 -13.52 6.26
CA ILE A 12 -8.90 -12.54 7.22
C ILE A 12 -9.34 -13.22 8.53
N ALA A 13 -10.05 -14.34 8.45
CA ALA A 13 -10.50 -15.07 9.64
C ALA A 13 -9.31 -15.58 10.48
N MET A 14 -8.25 -16.06 9.84
CA MET A 14 -7.06 -16.47 10.56
C MET A 14 -6.26 -15.31 11.12
N THR A 15 -6.17 -14.18 10.43
CA THR A 15 -5.50 -12.99 10.99
C THR A 15 -6.24 -12.47 12.21
N LEU A 16 -7.57 -12.49 12.20
CA LEU A 16 -8.38 -12.16 13.38
C LEU A 16 -8.14 -13.14 14.54
N LEU A 17 -8.05 -14.44 14.24
CA LEU A 17 -7.85 -15.48 15.25
C LEU A 17 -6.44 -15.41 15.85
N VAL A 18 -5.40 -15.33 15.02
CA VAL A 18 -4.00 -15.21 15.44
C VAL A 18 -3.78 -13.90 16.20
N GLY A 19 -4.27 -12.77 15.67
CA GLY A 19 -4.16 -11.47 16.33
C GLY A 19 -4.87 -11.44 17.69
N GLY A 20 -6.08 -12.01 17.78
CA GLY A 20 -6.82 -12.14 19.03
C GLY A 20 -6.13 -13.03 20.06
N LEU A 21 -5.64 -14.21 19.64
CA LEU A 21 -4.85 -15.10 20.51
C LEU A 21 -3.56 -14.43 20.97
N GLY A 22 -2.89 -13.69 20.09
CA GLY A 22 -1.69 -12.92 20.43
C GLY A 22 -1.95 -11.91 21.52
N ILE A 23 -3.04 -11.13 21.44
CA ILE A 23 -3.38 -10.18 22.51
C ILE A 23 -3.61 -10.91 23.84
N VAL A 24 -4.40 -11.99 23.84
CA VAL A 24 -4.71 -12.75 25.07
C VAL A 24 -3.44 -13.35 25.69
N ILE A 25 -2.61 -13.99 24.87
CA ILE A 25 -1.39 -14.67 25.35
C ILE A 25 -0.31 -13.65 25.72
N GLY A 26 -0.20 -12.54 24.99
CA GLY A 26 0.71 -11.45 25.32
C GLY A 26 0.39 -10.83 26.68
N LEU A 27 -0.90 -10.59 26.96
CA LEU A 27 -1.34 -10.12 28.27
C LEU A 27 -1.12 -11.16 29.38
N ALA A 28 -1.36 -12.44 29.09
CA ALA A 28 -1.13 -13.51 30.06
C ALA A 28 0.35 -13.77 30.38
N SER A 29 1.24 -13.59 29.39
CA SER A 29 2.69 -13.80 29.52
C SER A 29 3.46 -12.56 29.95
N GLY A 30 2.82 -11.39 30.00
CA GLY A 30 3.48 -10.11 30.25
C GLY A 30 4.31 -9.58 29.07
N SER A 31 4.12 -10.12 27.86
CA SER A 31 4.87 -9.72 26.66
C SER A 31 4.17 -8.58 25.93
N PHE A 32 4.77 -7.39 26.01
CA PHE A 32 4.31 -6.24 25.23
C PHE A 32 4.56 -6.43 23.74
N SER A 33 5.62 -7.16 23.35
CA SER A 33 5.89 -7.43 21.94
C SER A 33 4.86 -8.32 21.28
N ILE A 34 4.38 -9.35 21.98
CA ILE A 34 3.32 -10.24 21.47
C ILE A 34 1.99 -9.49 21.38
N VAL A 35 1.65 -8.66 22.38
CA VAL A 35 0.44 -7.82 22.31
C VAL A 35 0.53 -6.87 21.11
N PHE A 36 1.68 -6.23 20.91
CA PHE A 36 1.91 -5.36 19.76
C PHE A 36 1.74 -6.08 18.43
N ASP A 37 2.34 -7.25 18.25
CA ASP A 37 2.21 -8.05 17.03
C ASP A 37 0.74 -8.40 16.73
N GLY A 38 -0.02 -8.75 17.77
CA GLY A 38 -1.46 -9.01 17.67
C GLY A 38 -2.27 -7.76 17.27
N VAL A 39 -2.07 -6.64 17.96
CA VAL A 39 -2.77 -5.37 17.66
C VAL A 39 -2.41 -4.86 16.26
N TYR A 40 -1.12 -4.91 15.90
CA TYR A 40 -0.63 -4.49 14.59
C TYR A 40 -1.25 -5.33 13.47
N SER A 41 -1.26 -6.66 13.64
CA SER A 41 -1.87 -7.59 12.68
C SER A 41 -3.37 -7.37 12.52
N LEU A 42 -4.10 -7.08 13.61
CA LEU A 42 -5.54 -6.75 13.54
C LEU A 42 -5.79 -5.42 12.84
N ALA A 43 -4.98 -4.39 13.14
CA ALA A 43 -5.07 -3.09 12.49
C ALA A 43 -4.82 -3.23 10.98
N ASP A 44 -3.76 -3.93 10.59
CA ASP A 44 -3.41 -4.15 9.18
C ASP A 44 -4.47 -4.99 8.45
N ALA A 45 -5.02 -6.02 9.09
CA ALA A 45 -6.11 -6.83 8.54
C ALA A 45 -7.40 -6.04 8.33
N SER A 46 -7.77 -5.19 9.29
CA SER A 46 -8.96 -4.34 9.19
C SER A 46 -8.87 -3.36 8.02
N MET A 47 -7.68 -2.79 7.80
CA MET A 47 -7.43 -1.84 6.72
C MET A 47 -7.25 -2.53 5.36
N SER A 48 -6.65 -3.72 5.32
CA SER A 48 -6.65 -4.58 4.12
C SER A 48 -8.08 -4.96 3.71
N GLY A 49 -8.97 -5.23 4.69
CA GLY A 49 -10.39 -5.44 4.47
C GLY A 49 -11.10 -4.21 3.87
N LEU A 50 -10.81 -3.01 4.39
CA LEU A 50 -11.34 -1.76 3.86
C LEU A 50 -10.82 -1.44 2.45
N ALA A 51 -9.53 -1.66 2.18
CA ALA A 51 -8.94 -1.48 0.86
C ALA A 51 -9.54 -2.46 -0.16
N LEU A 52 -9.77 -3.72 0.22
CA LEU A 52 -10.50 -4.70 -0.58
C LEU A 52 -11.95 -4.27 -0.82
N MET A 53 -12.62 -3.71 0.18
CA MET A 53 -14.00 -3.20 0.03
C MET A 53 -14.05 -2.04 -0.97
N VAL A 54 -13.11 -1.10 -0.90
CA VAL A 54 -13.01 0.04 -1.82
C VAL A 54 -12.68 -0.44 -3.23
N SER A 55 -11.70 -1.33 -3.38
CA SER A 55 -11.33 -1.94 -4.66
C SER A 55 -12.50 -2.71 -5.28
N THR A 56 -13.27 -3.45 -4.48
CA THR A 56 -14.46 -4.17 -4.98
C THR A 56 -15.62 -3.24 -5.32
N LEU A 57 -15.76 -2.09 -4.64
CA LEU A 57 -16.71 -1.04 -5.01
C LEU A 57 -16.32 -0.33 -6.32
N ILE A 58 -15.03 -0.13 -6.57
CA ILE A 58 -14.48 0.39 -7.83
C ILE A 58 -14.70 -0.61 -8.97
N LEU A 59 -14.45 -1.91 -8.74
CA LEU A 59 -14.68 -2.94 -9.75
C LEU A 59 -16.17 -3.14 -10.05
N ARG A 60 -17.05 -3.11 -9.04
CA ARG A 60 -18.51 -3.18 -9.24
C ARG A 60 -19.07 -1.96 -9.96
N HIS A 61 -18.34 -0.84 -10.01
CA HIS A 61 -18.65 0.31 -10.86
C HIS A 61 -18.51 0.03 -12.37
N THR A 62 -17.69 -0.96 -12.76
CA THR A 62 -17.53 -1.35 -14.17
C THR A 62 -18.60 -2.33 -14.66
N THR A 63 -19.38 -2.93 -13.76
CA THR A 63 -20.50 -3.82 -14.09
C THR A 63 -21.85 -3.11 -13.98
N GLN A 64 -22.58 -3.07 -15.09
CA GLN A 64 -23.84 -2.38 -15.34
C GLN A 64 -24.94 -2.66 -14.27
N ASN A 65 -25.14 -1.73 -13.32
CA ASN A 65 -26.33 -1.70 -12.45
C ASN A 65 -26.83 -0.25 -12.28
N GLU A 66 -28.14 -0.03 -12.30
CA GLU A 66 -28.78 1.30 -12.31
C GLU A 66 -28.46 2.18 -11.08
N ALA A 67 -28.20 1.57 -9.92
CA ALA A 67 -27.76 2.29 -8.72
C ALA A 67 -26.34 2.86 -8.87
N SER A 68 -25.47 2.19 -9.62
CA SER A 68 -24.14 2.67 -9.97
C SER A 68 -24.20 3.85 -10.94
N ARG A 69 -25.27 3.96 -11.75
CA ARG A 69 -25.45 5.06 -12.72
C ARG A 69 -25.70 6.41 -12.01
N ARG A 70 -26.53 6.44 -10.95
CA ARG A 70 -26.79 7.67 -10.17
C ARG A 70 -25.57 8.14 -9.35
N LEU A 71 -24.68 7.22 -8.94
CA LEU A 71 -23.44 7.56 -8.25
C LEU A 71 -22.34 7.98 -9.24
N ALA A 72 -22.24 7.30 -10.39
CA ALA A 72 -21.35 7.67 -11.50
C ALA A 72 -21.71 9.05 -12.10
N GLU A 73 -23.00 9.39 -12.17
CA GLU A 73 -23.48 10.72 -12.59
C GLU A 73 -23.02 11.85 -11.64
N ARG A 74 -22.66 11.55 -10.37
CA ARG A 74 -22.10 12.52 -9.42
C ARG A 74 -20.57 12.48 -9.32
N PHE A 75 -19.93 11.38 -9.71
CA PHE A 75 -18.47 11.18 -9.69
C PHE A 75 -17.95 10.78 -11.07
N ASN A 76 -18.00 11.71 -12.03
CA ASN A 76 -17.59 11.47 -13.43
C ASN A 76 -16.12 11.05 -13.59
N MET A 77 -15.24 11.36 -12.62
CA MET A 77 -13.82 11.00 -12.64
C MET A 77 -13.50 9.64 -12.00
N GLY A 78 -14.52 8.89 -11.54
CA GLY A 78 -14.33 7.61 -10.84
C GLY A 78 -13.89 7.76 -9.37
N PHE A 79 -13.72 6.63 -8.68
CA PHE A 79 -13.44 6.56 -7.22
C PHE A 79 -11.94 6.45 -6.90
N TRP A 80 -11.06 6.72 -7.87
CA TRP A 80 -9.61 6.53 -7.74
C TRP A 80 -8.97 7.39 -6.64
N HIS A 81 -9.59 8.53 -6.29
CA HIS A 81 -9.15 9.39 -5.20
C HIS A 81 -9.37 8.78 -3.79
N LEU A 82 -10.24 7.77 -3.65
CA LEU A 82 -10.47 7.10 -2.37
C LEU A 82 -9.31 6.17 -1.99
N GLU A 83 -8.62 5.59 -2.98
CA GLU A 83 -7.47 4.70 -2.75
C GLU A 83 -6.36 5.37 -1.94
N PRO A 84 -5.82 6.55 -2.34
CA PRO A 84 -4.80 7.22 -1.54
C PRO A 84 -5.34 7.73 -0.19
N MET A 85 -6.62 8.12 -0.08
CA MET A 85 -7.20 8.51 1.22
C MET A 85 -7.20 7.35 2.23
N VAL A 86 -7.58 6.14 1.78
CA VAL A 86 -7.59 4.94 2.62
C VAL A 86 -6.17 4.53 2.98
N LEU A 87 -5.22 4.64 2.05
CA LEU A 87 -3.80 4.37 2.30
C LEU A 87 -3.20 5.36 3.32
N ALA A 88 -3.52 6.65 3.20
CA ALA A 88 -3.09 7.67 4.17
C ALA A 88 -3.65 7.38 5.57
N LEU A 89 -4.94 7.03 5.66
CA LEU A 89 -5.57 6.64 6.93
C LEU A 89 -4.91 5.39 7.53
N ASN A 90 -4.62 4.38 6.71
CA ASN A 90 -3.97 3.14 7.16
C ASN A 90 -2.58 3.43 7.70
N GLY A 91 -1.77 4.12 6.90
CA GLY A 91 -0.42 4.49 7.29
C GLY A 91 -0.42 5.29 8.60
N THR A 92 -1.37 6.22 8.77
CA THR A 92 -1.51 7.02 10.00
C THR A 92 -1.87 6.16 11.21
N LEU A 93 -2.80 5.22 11.06
CA LEU A 93 -3.20 4.30 12.13
C LEU A 93 -2.03 3.42 12.56
N LEU A 94 -1.34 2.79 11.60
CA LEU A 94 -0.18 1.92 11.87
C LEU A 94 0.99 2.71 12.48
N CYS A 95 1.26 3.92 12.00
CA CYS A 95 2.21 4.83 12.62
C CYS A 95 1.84 5.15 14.07
N GLY A 96 0.55 5.42 14.34
CA GLY A 96 0.06 5.71 15.69
C GLY A 96 0.26 4.54 16.65
N VAL A 97 -0.10 3.32 16.22
CA VAL A 97 0.09 2.09 17.00
C VAL A 97 1.58 1.82 17.24
N ALA A 98 2.42 1.94 16.21
CA ALA A 98 3.86 1.73 16.33
C ALA A 98 4.55 2.79 17.20
N ALA A 99 4.16 4.06 17.08
CA ALA A 99 4.69 5.13 17.93
C ALA A 99 4.29 4.94 19.38
N TYR A 100 3.03 4.59 19.65
CA TYR A 100 2.56 4.27 20.99
C TYR A 100 3.33 3.08 21.60
N ALA A 101 3.51 2.01 20.83
CA ALA A 101 4.26 0.85 21.27
C ALA A 101 5.74 1.17 21.54
N LEU A 102 6.37 1.99 20.70
CA LEU A 102 7.75 2.44 20.91
C LEU A 102 7.91 3.29 22.18
N ILE A 103 6.97 4.22 22.44
CA ILE A 103 6.95 5.00 23.67
C ILE A 103 6.84 4.08 24.89
N ASN A 104 5.94 3.09 24.86
CA ASN A 104 5.80 2.12 25.94
C ASN A 104 7.04 1.24 26.09
N ALA A 105 7.66 0.82 25.00
CA ALA A 105 8.89 0.04 25.02
C ALA A 105 10.03 0.81 25.71
N VAL A 106 10.24 2.07 25.32
CA VAL A 106 11.25 2.94 25.93
C VAL A 106 10.93 3.20 27.41
N ALA A 107 9.66 3.46 27.75
CA ALA A 107 9.24 3.65 29.13
C ALA A 107 9.52 2.40 29.99
N ASN A 108 9.22 1.21 29.49
CA ASN A 108 9.47 -0.06 30.17
C ASN A 108 10.97 -0.36 30.31
N LEU A 109 11.80 -0.01 29.32
CA LEU A 109 13.25 -0.09 29.46
C LEU A 109 13.78 0.81 30.60
N LEU A 110 13.22 2.01 30.74
CA LEU A 110 13.63 2.97 31.76
C LEU A 110 13.11 2.62 33.16
N SER A 111 11.96 1.94 33.26
CA SER A 111 11.32 1.59 34.54
C SER A 111 11.83 0.28 35.16
N GLY A 112 12.81 -0.40 34.54
CA GLY A 112 13.42 -1.63 35.08
C GLY A 112 13.02 -2.91 34.35
N GLY A 113 12.37 -2.82 33.20
CA GLY A 113 11.92 -3.96 32.42
C GLY A 113 10.64 -4.61 32.98
N THR A 114 10.17 -5.64 32.30
CA THR A 114 8.92 -6.34 32.63
C THR A 114 9.20 -7.83 32.78
N PRO A 115 8.78 -8.47 33.90
CA PRO A 115 8.94 -9.90 34.05
C PRO A 115 8.13 -10.60 32.95
N LEU A 116 8.80 -11.53 32.26
CA LEU A 116 8.27 -12.19 31.07
C LEU A 116 8.25 -13.69 31.29
N GLU A 117 7.11 -14.34 31.06
CA GLU A 117 7.06 -15.79 31.00
C GLU A 117 7.54 -16.31 29.64
N PHE A 118 8.86 -16.50 29.51
CA PHE A 118 9.49 -16.96 28.27
C PHE A 118 8.92 -18.29 27.75
N GLY A 119 8.47 -19.20 28.62
CA GLY A 119 7.89 -20.48 28.21
C GLY A 119 6.61 -20.34 27.39
N LEU A 120 5.64 -19.56 27.89
CA LEU A 120 4.39 -19.28 27.17
C LEU A 120 4.63 -18.40 25.94
N ALA A 121 5.48 -17.38 26.07
CA ALA A 121 5.80 -16.45 24.99
C ALA A 121 6.49 -17.15 23.80
N SER A 122 7.47 -18.02 24.08
CA SER A 122 8.19 -18.77 23.04
C SER A 122 7.30 -19.82 22.35
N LEU A 123 6.46 -20.54 23.11
CA LEU A 123 5.50 -21.49 22.54
C LEU A 123 4.52 -20.78 21.59
N TYR A 124 3.96 -19.65 22.01
CA TYR A 124 3.08 -18.87 21.15
C TYR A 124 3.80 -18.33 19.91
N ALA A 125 4.97 -17.71 20.08
CA ALA A 125 5.74 -17.19 18.95
C ALA A 125 6.07 -18.29 17.94
N GLY A 126 6.37 -19.51 18.40
CA GLY A 126 6.58 -20.69 17.56
C GLY A 126 5.34 -21.10 16.79
N VAL A 127 4.19 -21.20 17.46
CA VAL A 127 2.91 -21.54 16.83
C VAL A 127 2.49 -20.46 15.82
N ALA A 128 2.59 -19.18 16.18
CA ALA A 128 2.29 -18.05 15.31
C ALA A 128 3.19 -18.07 14.06
N THR A 129 4.49 -18.22 14.24
CA THR A 129 5.47 -18.36 13.13
C THR A 129 5.08 -19.50 12.19
N LEU A 130 4.75 -20.67 12.75
CA LEU A 130 4.35 -21.84 11.95
C LEU A 130 3.07 -21.57 11.15
N ILE A 131 2.06 -20.97 11.79
CA ILE A 131 0.78 -20.62 11.13
C ILE A 131 1.04 -19.62 10.00
N CYS A 132 1.82 -18.56 10.25
CA CYS A 132 2.08 -17.52 9.26
C CYS A 132 2.81 -18.07 8.04
N PHE A 133 3.87 -18.87 8.23
CA PHE A 133 4.58 -19.48 7.09
C PHE A 133 3.76 -20.58 6.40
N ALA A 134 2.95 -21.33 7.14
CA ALA A 134 2.03 -22.32 6.55
C ALA A 134 1.01 -21.63 5.62
N PHE A 135 0.37 -20.56 6.08
CA PHE A 135 -0.57 -19.77 5.29
C PHE A 135 0.11 -19.09 4.10
N ALA A 136 1.26 -18.42 4.30
CA ALA A 136 2.03 -17.85 3.19
C ALA A 136 2.32 -18.90 2.11
N SER A 137 2.79 -20.10 2.51
CA SER A 137 3.11 -21.17 1.56
C SER A 137 1.88 -21.74 0.84
N TYR A 138 0.73 -21.79 1.53
CA TYR A 138 -0.55 -22.19 0.96
C TYR A 138 -1.03 -21.17 -0.07
N GLU A 139 -0.95 -19.88 0.25
CA GLU A 139 -1.33 -18.80 -0.65
C GLU A 139 -0.40 -18.67 -1.85
N PHE A 140 0.93 -18.82 -1.67
CA PHE A 140 1.86 -18.88 -2.80
C PHE A 140 1.53 -20.04 -3.76
N ARG A 141 1.16 -21.21 -3.21
CA ARG A 141 0.74 -22.36 -4.03
C ARG A 141 -0.59 -22.12 -4.74
N ALA A 142 -1.56 -21.52 -4.06
CA ALA A 142 -2.84 -21.17 -4.66
C ALA A 142 -2.68 -20.09 -5.73
N ASN A 143 -1.84 -19.08 -5.48
CA ASN A 143 -1.56 -18.00 -6.39
C ASN A 143 -0.92 -18.49 -7.70
N ARG A 144 -0.06 -19.52 -7.65
CA ARG A 144 0.46 -20.14 -8.88
C ARG A 144 -0.63 -20.69 -9.81
N ARG A 145 -1.79 -21.07 -9.27
CA ARG A 145 -2.93 -21.58 -10.06
C ARG A 145 -3.91 -20.48 -10.45
N ILE A 146 -4.17 -19.53 -9.57
CA ILE A 146 -5.19 -18.48 -9.74
C ILE A 146 -4.61 -17.25 -10.46
N ARG A 147 -3.31 -16.96 -10.27
CA ARG A 147 -2.59 -15.77 -10.76
C ARG A 147 -3.30 -14.47 -10.38
N SER A 148 -3.53 -14.29 -9.07
CA SER A 148 -4.15 -13.08 -8.52
C SER A 148 -3.11 -12.23 -7.80
N ASP A 149 -3.06 -10.94 -8.14
CA ASP A 149 -2.21 -9.96 -7.47
C ASP A 149 -2.61 -9.76 -6.00
N PHE A 150 -3.89 -9.92 -5.67
CA PHE A 150 -4.37 -9.84 -4.29
C PHE A 150 -3.85 -10.99 -3.43
N LEU A 151 -3.87 -12.22 -3.95
CA LEU A 151 -3.26 -13.37 -3.27
C LEU A 151 -1.73 -13.22 -3.14
N ALA A 152 -1.09 -12.59 -4.13
CA ALA A 152 0.34 -12.31 -4.05
C ALA A 152 0.69 -11.30 -2.96
N LEU A 153 -0.16 -10.28 -2.79
CA LEU A 153 -0.01 -9.27 -1.74
C LEU A 153 -0.29 -9.85 -0.36
N ASP A 154 -1.35 -10.63 -0.20
CA ASP A 154 -1.71 -11.27 1.07
C ASP A 154 -0.63 -12.25 1.54
N ALA A 155 -0.11 -13.08 0.62
CA ALA A 155 0.98 -14.00 0.93
C ALA A 155 2.26 -13.28 1.40
N LYS A 156 2.55 -12.11 0.83
CA LYS A 156 3.67 -11.25 1.30
C LYS A 156 3.40 -10.70 2.70
N GLY A 157 2.16 -10.31 3.00
CA GLY A 157 1.73 -9.91 4.35
C GLY A 157 1.97 -11.02 5.38
N TRP A 158 1.59 -12.26 5.05
CA TRP A 158 1.87 -13.42 5.91
C TRP A 158 3.36 -13.71 6.10
N VAL A 159 4.19 -13.51 5.07
CA VAL A 159 5.65 -13.62 5.22
C VAL A 159 6.20 -12.52 6.14
N MET A 160 5.71 -11.29 6.03
CA MET A 160 6.13 -10.18 6.89
C MET A 160 5.76 -10.46 8.35
N SER A 161 4.50 -10.81 8.63
CA SER A 161 4.04 -11.18 9.98
C SER A 161 4.81 -12.40 10.52
N GLY A 162 5.00 -13.43 9.70
CA GLY A 162 5.80 -14.60 10.07
C GLY A 162 7.27 -14.28 10.39
N SER A 163 7.86 -13.29 9.70
CA SER A 163 9.23 -12.84 9.97
C SER A 163 9.34 -12.09 11.31
N ILE A 164 8.33 -11.29 11.66
CA ILE A 164 8.24 -10.61 12.97
C ILE A 164 8.09 -11.66 14.08
N SER A 165 7.15 -12.59 13.93
CA SER A 165 6.96 -13.71 14.87
C SER A 165 8.23 -14.57 15.03
N LEU A 166 8.96 -14.82 13.94
CA LEU A 166 10.22 -15.56 13.99
C LEU A 166 11.31 -14.79 14.73
N ALA A 167 11.42 -13.47 14.52
CA ALA A 167 12.35 -12.63 15.26
C ALA A 167 12.04 -12.63 16.76
N LEU A 168 10.76 -12.56 17.13
CA LEU A 168 10.29 -12.71 18.51
C LEU A 168 10.65 -14.07 19.10
N LEU A 169 10.41 -15.15 18.34
CA LEU A 169 10.76 -16.51 18.76
C LEU A 169 12.25 -16.63 19.06
N ILE A 170 13.11 -16.13 18.17
CA ILE A 170 14.56 -16.15 18.36
C ILE A 170 14.94 -15.38 19.63
N ALA A 171 14.37 -14.18 19.82
CA ALA A 171 14.66 -13.36 21.00
C ALA A 171 14.21 -14.03 22.30
N PHE A 172 13.02 -14.64 22.34
CA PHE A 172 12.51 -15.32 23.53
C PHE A 172 13.25 -16.63 23.82
N VAL A 173 13.67 -17.37 22.80
CA VAL A 173 14.51 -18.57 22.98
C VAL A 173 15.87 -18.18 23.55
N ILE A 174 16.50 -17.12 23.04
CA ILE A 174 17.75 -16.59 23.61
C ILE A 174 17.52 -16.16 25.07
N GLY A 175 16.42 -15.45 25.34
CA GLY A 175 16.06 -15.02 26.69
C GLY A 175 15.89 -16.16 27.67
N TYR A 176 15.15 -17.20 27.28
CA TYR A 176 14.96 -18.42 28.05
C TYR A 176 16.29 -19.13 28.38
N LEU A 177 17.19 -19.24 27.40
CA LEU A 177 18.52 -19.83 27.62
C LEU A 177 19.38 -18.98 28.57
N THR A 178 19.22 -17.66 28.55
CA THR A 178 19.94 -16.76 29.46
C THR A 178 19.41 -16.74 30.89
N GLU A 179 18.16 -17.15 31.15
CA GLU A 179 17.59 -17.22 32.51
C GLU A 179 18.41 -18.12 33.44
N GLN A 180 19.00 -19.21 32.93
CA GLN A 180 19.80 -20.14 33.73
C GLN A 180 21.28 -19.73 33.86
N THR A 181 21.65 -18.56 33.33
CA THR A 181 23.04 -18.07 33.31
C THR A 181 23.22 -16.83 34.18
N ARG A 182 24.48 -16.38 34.33
CA ARG A 182 24.82 -15.12 35.03
C ARG A 182 24.16 -13.87 34.42
N TYR A 183 23.55 -13.99 33.25
CA TYR A 183 22.88 -12.93 32.51
C TYR A 183 21.36 -12.83 32.77
N ALA A 184 20.82 -13.54 33.77
CA ALA A 184 19.39 -13.50 34.11
C ALA A 184 18.84 -12.07 34.35
N TRP A 185 19.69 -11.11 34.75
CA TRP A 185 19.33 -9.70 34.90
C TRP A 185 18.88 -9.02 33.59
N LEU A 186 19.25 -9.57 32.42
CA LEU A 186 18.81 -9.06 31.13
C LEU A 186 17.37 -9.49 30.78
N GLY A 187 16.85 -10.56 31.38
CA GLY A 187 15.56 -11.16 31.04
C GLY A 187 14.41 -10.14 30.92
N PRO A 188 14.18 -9.29 31.94
CA PRO A 188 13.11 -8.29 31.92
C PRO A 188 13.25 -7.21 30.84
N TYR A 189 14.43 -7.03 30.26
CA TYR A 189 14.71 -6.02 29.23
C TYR A 189 14.58 -6.56 27.81
N ILE A 190 14.56 -7.89 27.63
CA ILE A 190 14.55 -8.51 26.30
C ILE A 190 13.28 -8.13 25.54
N ASP A 191 12.10 -8.28 26.15
CA ASP A 191 10.83 -7.97 25.49
C ASP A 191 10.71 -6.48 25.12
N PRO A 192 10.92 -5.50 26.03
CA PRO A 192 10.93 -4.08 25.66
C PRO A 192 11.98 -3.71 24.61
N ALA A 193 13.18 -4.29 24.64
CA ALA A 193 14.23 -4.01 23.67
C ALA A 193 13.88 -4.53 22.27
N VAL A 194 13.31 -5.73 22.19
CA VAL A 194 12.87 -6.33 20.94
C VAL A 194 11.68 -5.57 20.37
N LEU A 195 10.71 -5.19 21.21
CA LEU A 195 9.60 -4.32 20.80
C LEU A 195 10.11 -3.00 20.20
N ALA A 196 11.04 -2.32 20.89
CA ALA A 196 11.60 -1.06 20.39
C ALA A 196 12.30 -1.25 19.03
N LEU A 197 13.08 -2.32 18.87
CA LEU A 197 13.75 -2.65 17.62
C LEU A 197 12.75 -2.93 16.49
N ILE A 198 11.71 -3.73 16.75
CA ILE A 198 10.65 -4.03 15.79
C ILE A 198 9.94 -2.74 15.36
N CYS A 199 9.57 -1.89 16.31
CA CYS A 199 8.94 -0.60 15.98
C CYS A 199 9.85 0.27 15.10
N LEU A 200 11.15 0.36 15.40
CA LEU A 200 12.10 1.14 14.58
C LEU A 200 12.23 0.60 13.15
N VAL A 201 12.19 -0.71 12.97
CA VAL A 201 12.26 -1.34 11.64
C VAL A 201 10.96 -1.19 10.86
N ILE A 202 9.81 -1.25 11.53
CA ILE A 202 8.49 -1.21 10.86
C ILE A 202 8.04 0.21 10.56
N LEU A 203 8.30 1.19 11.43
CA LEU A 203 7.81 2.57 11.32
C LEU A 203 8.11 3.27 9.97
N PRO A 204 9.27 3.07 9.30
CA PRO A 204 9.53 3.67 8.00
C PRO A 204 8.55 3.23 6.90
N MET A 205 8.01 2.01 6.99
CA MET A 205 7.13 1.47 5.95
C MET A 205 5.78 2.23 5.89
N PRO A 206 4.99 2.37 6.98
CA PRO A 206 3.78 3.19 6.97
C PRO A 206 4.05 4.66 6.65
N LEU A 207 5.17 5.24 7.12
CA LEU A 207 5.54 6.62 6.81
C LEU A 207 5.74 6.85 5.30
N ALA A 208 6.40 5.92 4.61
CA ALA A 208 6.54 5.97 3.17
C ALA A 208 5.17 5.90 2.46
N THR A 209 4.27 5.04 2.95
CA THR A 209 2.89 4.95 2.45
C THR A 209 2.10 6.24 2.64
N ILE A 210 2.19 6.89 3.82
CA ILE A 210 1.56 8.19 4.07
C ILE A 210 2.11 9.24 3.11
N ARG A 211 3.44 9.31 2.96
CA ARG A 211 4.09 10.29 2.07
C ARG A 211 3.63 10.10 0.62
N GLN A 212 3.56 8.87 0.13
CA GLN A 212 3.07 8.58 -1.21
C GLN A 212 1.59 8.94 -1.36
N ALA A 213 0.76 8.55 -0.40
CA ALA A 213 -0.66 8.84 -0.42
C ALA A 213 -0.96 10.35 -0.39
N LEU A 214 -0.23 11.12 0.42
CA LEU A 214 -0.31 12.59 0.42
C LEU A 214 0.16 13.18 -0.90
N SER A 215 1.24 12.65 -1.49
CA SER A 215 1.71 13.06 -2.82
C SER A 215 0.64 12.85 -3.89
N ASP A 216 -0.06 11.72 -3.85
CA ASP A 216 -1.13 11.39 -4.79
C ASP A 216 -2.37 12.28 -4.54
N ILE A 217 -2.71 12.59 -3.29
CA ILE A 217 -3.82 13.51 -2.93
C ILE A 217 -3.52 14.95 -3.38
N LEU A 218 -2.26 15.39 -3.26
CA LEU A 218 -1.82 16.71 -3.67
C LEU A 218 -1.56 16.82 -5.18
N LEU A 219 -1.84 15.76 -5.96
CA LEU A 219 -1.62 15.70 -7.41
C LEU A 219 -0.17 16.00 -7.79
N ALA A 220 0.79 15.63 -6.93
CA ALA A 220 2.19 15.93 -7.16
C ALA A 220 2.68 15.21 -8.44
N THR A 221 3.38 15.96 -9.28
CA THR A 221 3.82 15.49 -10.59
C THR A 221 4.85 14.37 -10.46
N PRO A 222 4.57 13.16 -10.97
CA PRO A 222 5.57 12.10 -11.06
C PRO A 222 6.68 12.47 -12.04
N VAL A 223 7.91 12.64 -11.54
CA VAL A 223 9.06 13.14 -12.33
C VAL A 223 9.33 12.28 -13.56
N ASP A 224 9.40 10.95 -13.41
CA ASP A 224 9.72 10.05 -14.52
C ASP A 224 8.66 10.10 -15.63
N LEU A 225 7.37 10.17 -15.24
CA LEU A 225 6.27 10.25 -16.20
C LEU A 225 6.24 11.63 -16.88
N LYS A 226 6.52 12.70 -16.14
CA LYS A 226 6.63 14.04 -16.73
C LYS A 226 7.77 14.13 -17.73
N GLN A 227 8.95 13.60 -17.40
CA GLN A 227 10.09 13.56 -18.31
C GLN A 227 9.79 12.76 -19.59
N HIS A 228 9.12 11.61 -19.47
CA HIS A 228 8.69 10.83 -20.63
C HIS A 228 7.69 11.59 -21.49
N VAL A 229 6.64 12.16 -20.89
CA VAL A 229 5.63 12.97 -21.60
C VAL A 229 6.28 14.18 -22.28
N ASP A 230 7.21 14.85 -21.61
CA ASP A 230 7.94 16.01 -22.15
C ASP A 230 8.83 15.62 -23.34
N ALA A 231 9.53 14.49 -23.27
CA ALA A 231 10.34 13.99 -24.37
C ALA A 231 9.47 13.67 -25.61
N VAL A 232 8.31 13.03 -25.41
CA VAL A 232 7.37 12.74 -26.49
C VAL A 232 6.78 14.03 -27.06
N ALA A 233 6.30 14.94 -26.20
CA ALA A 233 5.69 16.19 -26.63
C ALA A 233 6.70 17.07 -27.40
N GLN A 234 7.95 17.12 -26.94
CA GLN A 234 8.99 17.86 -27.63
C GLN A 234 9.31 17.28 -29.01
N GLY A 235 9.41 15.94 -29.14
CA GLY A 235 9.56 15.29 -30.44
C GLY A 235 8.41 15.59 -31.41
N ILE A 236 7.18 15.66 -30.90
CA ILE A 236 5.98 16.00 -31.69
C ILE A 236 6.01 17.46 -32.14
N VAL A 237 6.42 18.39 -31.27
CA VAL A 237 6.62 19.80 -31.64
C VAL A 237 7.61 19.93 -32.80
N GLU A 238 8.73 19.23 -32.73
CA GLU A 238 9.76 19.24 -33.79
C GLU A 238 9.28 18.58 -35.09
N GLN A 239 8.55 17.46 -35.00
CA GLN A 239 8.07 16.72 -36.16
C GLN A 239 6.99 17.47 -36.95
N TYR A 240 6.04 18.09 -36.23
CA TYR A 240 4.88 18.74 -36.86
C TYR A 240 5.06 20.26 -37.01
N GLY A 241 6.09 20.87 -36.41
CA GLY A 241 6.34 22.30 -36.52
C GLY A 241 5.41 23.15 -35.66
N PHE A 242 5.01 22.66 -34.49
CA PHE A 242 4.28 23.44 -33.50
C PHE A 242 5.19 24.51 -32.86
N ILE A 243 4.61 25.53 -32.23
CA ILE A 243 5.38 26.61 -31.58
C ILE A 243 5.96 26.11 -30.26
N SER A 244 5.12 25.50 -29.43
CA SER A 244 5.49 25.01 -28.09
C SER A 244 4.41 24.07 -27.56
N TYR A 245 4.68 23.45 -26.42
CA TYR A 245 3.70 22.64 -25.69
C TYR A 245 3.66 23.01 -24.21
N GLN A 246 2.55 22.68 -23.57
CA GLN A 246 2.42 22.62 -22.12
C GLN A 246 1.90 21.24 -21.73
N ALA A 247 2.56 20.61 -20.77
CA ALA A 247 2.16 19.30 -20.26
C ALA A 247 1.85 19.39 -18.76
N TYR A 248 0.66 18.97 -18.37
CA TYR A 248 0.26 18.77 -16.98
C TYR A 248 0.11 17.27 -16.73
N VAL A 249 0.84 16.78 -15.72
CA VAL A 249 0.86 15.35 -15.40
C VAL A 249 0.65 15.19 -13.91
N ALA A 250 -0.34 14.38 -13.56
CA ALA A 250 -0.65 14.01 -12.19
C ALA A 250 -0.86 12.50 -12.06
N ARG A 251 -0.60 11.99 -10.86
CA ARG A 251 -0.90 10.60 -10.47
C ARG A 251 -1.95 10.61 -9.37
N ILE A 252 -2.99 9.80 -9.53
CA ILE A 252 -4.08 9.65 -8.56
C ILE A 252 -4.23 8.14 -8.29
N GLY A 253 -3.56 7.65 -7.24
CA GLY A 253 -3.49 6.22 -6.95
C GLY A 253 -2.90 5.45 -8.14
N ARG A 254 -3.72 4.59 -8.77
CA ARG A 254 -3.34 3.82 -9.97
C ARG A 254 -3.52 4.56 -11.29
N ALA A 255 -4.29 5.65 -11.30
CA ALA A 255 -4.59 6.41 -12.50
C ALA A 255 -3.51 7.47 -12.79
N ARG A 256 -3.25 7.69 -14.09
CA ARG A 256 -2.36 8.73 -14.59
C ARG A 256 -3.20 9.72 -15.39
N GLN A 257 -3.21 10.97 -14.97
CA GLN A 257 -3.86 12.06 -15.69
C GLN A 257 -2.80 12.86 -16.43
N ILE A 258 -2.96 12.97 -17.74
CA ILE A 258 -2.05 13.66 -18.64
C ILE A 258 -2.89 14.63 -19.46
N GLU A 259 -2.57 15.90 -19.36
CA GLU A 259 -3.17 16.95 -20.19
C GLU A 259 -2.06 17.63 -20.99
N LEU A 260 -2.20 17.58 -22.30
CA LEU A 260 -1.25 18.12 -23.25
C LEU A 260 -1.91 19.21 -24.08
N TYR A 261 -1.27 20.36 -24.09
CA TYR A 261 -1.67 21.50 -24.90
C TYR A 261 -0.55 21.80 -25.89
N PHE A 262 -0.84 21.71 -27.18
CA PHE A 262 0.08 22.10 -28.24
C PHE A 262 -0.33 23.45 -28.80
N ILE A 263 0.63 24.36 -28.89
CA ILE A 263 0.43 25.70 -29.44
C ILE A 263 0.78 25.66 -30.93
N VAL A 264 -0.23 25.87 -31.76
CA VAL A 264 -0.16 25.79 -33.22
C VAL A 264 0.05 27.19 -33.81
N PRO A 265 0.81 27.36 -34.91
CA PRO A 265 0.92 28.64 -35.60
C PRO A 265 -0.44 29.19 -36.08
N VAL A 266 -0.66 30.49 -35.88
CA VAL A 266 -1.91 31.17 -36.26
C VAL A 266 -2.13 31.16 -37.78
N ASP A 267 -1.05 31.17 -38.55
CA ASP A 267 -1.07 31.31 -40.01
C ASP A 267 -1.26 29.98 -40.75
N TRP A 268 -1.48 28.88 -40.00
CA TRP A 268 -1.71 27.57 -40.61
C TRP A 268 -3.07 27.48 -41.31
N PRO A 269 -3.16 26.71 -42.41
CA PRO A 269 -4.43 26.43 -43.03
C PRO A 269 -5.33 25.64 -42.09
N ALA A 270 -6.64 25.85 -42.23
CA ALA A 270 -7.62 25.05 -41.51
C ALA A 270 -7.49 23.57 -41.91
N GLN A 271 -7.24 22.73 -40.93
CA GLN A 271 -7.21 21.27 -41.07
C GLN A 271 -8.55 20.67 -40.63
N THR A 272 -8.86 19.51 -41.16
CA THR A 272 -10.04 18.72 -40.79
C THR A 272 -9.89 18.13 -39.39
N LEU A 273 -11.00 17.80 -38.72
CA LEU A 273 -10.95 17.16 -37.41
C LEU A 273 -10.26 15.79 -37.47
N ASP A 274 -10.45 15.04 -38.55
CA ASP A 274 -9.82 13.73 -38.76
C ASP A 274 -8.29 13.83 -38.82
N GLU A 275 -7.75 14.91 -39.41
CA GLU A 275 -6.31 15.17 -39.44
C GLU A 275 -5.76 15.47 -38.04
N TRP A 276 -6.49 16.25 -37.23
CA TRP A 276 -6.11 16.50 -35.83
C TRP A 276 -6.20 15.24 -34.98
N ASP A 277 -7.22 14.42 -35.20
CA ASP A 277 -7.38 13.14 -34.49
C ASP A 277 -6.26 12.16 -34.85
N ALA A 278 -5.81 12.12 -36.11
CA ALA A 278 -4.64 11.32 -36.49
C ALA A 278 -3.37 11.75 -35.74
N VAL A 279 -3.18 13.06 -35.52
CA VAL A 279 -2.08 13.55 -34.67
C VAL A 279 -2.26 13.13 -33.21
N ARG A 280 -3.49 13.18 -32.67
CA ARG A 280 -3.78 12.70 -31.30
C ARG A 280 -3.46 11.22 -31.15
N ASP A 281 -3.77 10.39 -32.14
CA ASP A 281 -3.48 8.95 -32.11
C ASP A 281 -1.98 8.68 -32.08
N VAL A 282 -1.20 9.40 -32.90
CA VAL A 282 0.27 9.30 -32.89
C VAL A 282 0.84 9.68 -31.52
N ILE A 283 0.39 10.80 -30.94
CA ILE A 283 0.81 11.22 -29.60
C ILE A 283 0.40 10.18 -28.56
N GLY A 284 -0.85 9.70 -28.62
CA GLY A 284 -1.39 8.69 -27.72
C GLY A 284 -0.60 7.38 -27.74
N GLN A 285 -0.18 6.93 -28.92
CA GLN A 285 0.67 5.75 -29.08
C GLN A 285 2.09 5.99 -28.56
N ALA A 286 2.68 7.16 -28.85
CA ALA A 286 4.03 7.51 -28.41
C ALA A 286 4.16 7.65 -26.89
N ILE A 287 3.12 8.15 -26.21
CA ILE A 287 3.07 8.18 -24.74
C ILE A 287 3.01 6.76 -24.16
N GLY A 288 2.33 5.83 -24.85
CA GLY A 288 2.13 4.44 -24.40
C GLY A 288 1.08 4.29 -23.29
N ASP A 289 0.87 3.06 -22.82
CA ASP A 289 -0.11 2.69 -21.78
C ASP A 289 -1.59 3.02 -22.13
N GLU A 290 -2.15 2.39 -23.18
CA GLU A 290 -3.60 2.46 -23.52
C GLU A 290 -4.53 1.77 -22.49
N GLY A 291 -4.01 1.39 -21.33
CA GLY A 291 -4.79 0.71 -20.29
C GLY A 291 -5.87 1.60 -19.67
N PRO A 292 -6.85 1.00 -18.96
CA PRO A 292 -7.98 1.70 -18.35
C PRO A 292 -7.62 2.74 -17.28
N ASN A 293 -6.33 2.84 -16.93
CA ASN A 293 -5.80 3.72 -15.89
C ASN A 293 -5.15 4.98 -16.45
N ARG A 294 -5.21 5.23 -17.76
CA ARG A 294 -4.68 6.44 -18.41
C ARG A 294 -5.82 7.37 -18.82
N TRP A 295 -5.83 8.58 -18.25
CA TRP A 295 -6.66 9.68 -18.72
C TRP A 295 -5.77 10.65 -19.51
N LEU A 296 -5.97 10.73 -20.82
CA LEU A 296 -5.17 11.56 -21.72
C LEU A 296 -6.08 12.57 -22.43
N THR A 297 -5.81 13.86 -22.22
CA THR A 297 -6.44 14.96 -22.93
C THR A 297 -5.40 15.65 -23.80
N ILE A 298 -5.68 15.79 -25.10
CA ILE A 298 -4.81 16.50 -26.04
C ILE A 298 -5.60 17.62 -26.70
N ALA A 299 -5.18 18.86 -26.45
CA ALA A 299 -5.74 20.06 -27.01
C ALA A 299 -4.73 20.75 -27.94
N PHE A 300 -5.22 21.24 -29.07
CA PHE A 300 -4.48 22.09 -30.00
C PHE A 300 -5.10 23.47 -29.96
N THR A 301 -4.28 24.51 -29.79
CA THR A 301 -4.73 25.89 -29.69
C THR A 301 -3.76 26.83 -30.39
N THR A 302 -4.28 27.89 -31.01
CA THR A 302 -3.45 29.00 -31.51
C THR A 302 -3.22 30.07 -30.45
N ASP A 303 -3.99 30.05 -29.36
CA ASP A 303 -3.90 31.00 -28.26
C ASP A 303 -3.21 30.36 -27.03
N PRO A 304 -2.01 30.84 -26.66
CA PRO A 304 -1.26 30.36 -25.50
C PRO A 304 -1.97 30.55 -24.15
N GLN A 305 -3.03 31.37 -24.07
CA GLN A 305 -3.78 31.54 -22.83
C GLN A 305 -4.53 30.28 -22.42
N TRP A 306 -4.92 29.44 -23.39
CA TRP A 306 -5.62 28.18 -23.13
C TRP A 306 -4.70 27.06 -22.61
N SER A 307 -3.38 27.27 -22.65
CA SER A 307 -2.40 26.31 -22.15
C SER A 307 -1.83 26.68 -20.79
N ARG A 308 -2.36 27.70 -20.10
CA ARG A 308 -1.88 28.14 -18.77
C ARG A 308 -2.80 27.70 -17.66
#